data_AF-Q16VZ7-F1
#
_entry.id   AF-Q16VZ7-F1
#
_cell.length_a   1.000
_cell.length_b   1.000
_cell.length_c   1.000
_cell.angle_alpha   90.00
_cell.angle_beta   90.00
_cell.angle_gamma   90.00
#
_symmetry.space_group_name_H-M   'P 1'
#
loop_
_entity.id
_entity.type
_entity.pdbx_description
1 polymer ?
#
loop_
_entity_poly.entity_id
_entity_poly.type
_entity_poly.pdbx_seq_one_letter_code
_entity_poly.pdbx_strand_id
1 'polypeptide(L)'
;MSTITPQEKLIHSDDGFLVYLIKQTTSTIGLRWDFSEPLEAPFDLFKVEKCYSCKRNQWQMVHWGKAWSVTVRNLEQNLCYSFRITALKQNEEDESFGCVRKSEIFKSFTLPDVPSTMAIFRAVKKSQPALIRKLLSIKPELVNVPVNGETFLYQAVRNNNLEVIDLLLEFGANVNLGVPSNSETPLHLAIYNKNIKIARHLLEHGADINAGNCIGMTAGHYAIDTNDLHTLKFVLTHGGSTESRDRCSWTLIFRAIYMHTSMEIIKYLLERKCRLKIRDKNRLMPLDYARLTDQQGVINLIKRRLKI
;
A
#
# COMPACT_ATOMS: atom_id res chain seq x y z
N MET A 1 40.58 -4.38 -31.07
CA MET A 1 39.29 -4.86 -31.58
C MET A 1 38.55 -5.56 -30.45
N SER A 2 37.70 -4.83 -29.72
CA SER A 2 36.89 -5.38 -28.63
C SER A 2 35.73 -6.18 -29.23
N THR A 3 35.65 -7.46 -28.87
CA THR A 3 34.54 -8.36 -29.24
C THR A 3 33.27 -7.88 -28.55
N ILE A 4 32.41 -7.19 -29.30
CA ILE A 4 31.07 -6.79 -28.87
C ILE A 4 30.28 -8.07 -28.59
N THR A 5 29.91 -8.31 -27.33
CA THR A 5 28.96 -9.37 -26.98
C THR A 5 27.52 -8.90 -27.32
N PRO A 6 26.58 -9.81 -27.62
CA PRO A 6 25.34 -9.48 -28.36
C PRO A 6 24.28 -8.66 -27.60
N GLN A 7 24.60 -8.05 -26.45
CA GLN A 7 23.65 -7.33 -25.59
C GLN A 7 24.06 -5.89 -25.26
N GLU A 8 25.16 -5.39 -25.83
CA GLU A 8 25.66 -4.05 -25.52
C GLU A 8 25.07 -3.00 -26.47
N LYS A 9 24.28 -2.06 -25.94
CA LYS A 9 23.71 -0.94 -26.71
C LYS A 9 24.54 0.32 -26.52
N LEU A 10 25.14 0.85 -27.58
CA LEU A 10 25.79 2.16 -27.53
C LEU A 10 24.76 3.25 -27.17
N ILE A 11 25.02 3.99 -26.10
CA ILE A 11 24.12 5.04 -25.57
C ILE A 11 24.70 6.44 -25.66
N HIS A 12 26.03 6.55 -25.81
CA HIS A 12 26.74 7.82 -25.95
C HIS A 12 28.08 7.63 -26.67
N SER A 13 28.45 8.62 -27.48
CA SER A 13 29.73 8.70 -28.18
C SER A 13 30.14 10.17 -28.27
N ASP A 14 31.30 10.53 -27.73
CA ASP A 14 31.82 11.91 -27.75
C ASP A 14 33.35 11.91 -27.75
N ASP A 15 33.98 12.55 -28.73
CA ASP A 15 35.45 12.67 -28.88
C ASP A 15 36.25 11.41 -28.50
N GLY A 16 35.81 10.27 -29.05
CA GLY A 16 36.45 8.98 -28.82
C GLY A 16 36.08 8.27 -27.51
N PHE A 17 35.23 8.84 -26.67
CA PHE A 17 34.64 8.18 -25.50
C PHE A 17 33.30 7.55 -25.86
N LEU A 18 33.20 6.23 -25.72
CA LEU A 18 32.03 5.43 -26.07
C LEU A 18 31.43 4.83 -24.80
N VAL A 19 30.12 4.94 -24.61
CA VAL A 19 29.43 4.31 -23.48
C VAL A 19 28.34 3.37 -23.96
N TYR A 20 28.34 2.19 -23.39
CA TYR A 20 27.46 1.07 -23.69
C TYR A 20 26.59 0.73 -22.48
N LEU A 21 25.31 0.53 -22.73
CA LEU A 21 24.39 -0.11 -21.80
C LEU A 21 24.52 -1.62 -21.96
N ILE A 22 25.03 -2.28 -20.93
CA ILE A 22 25.30 -3.73 -20.93
C ILE A 22 24.22 -4.53 -20.23
N LYS A 23 23.47 -3.91 -19.32
CA LYS A 23 22.39 -4.57 -18.57
C LYS A 23 21.33 -3.56 -18.16
N GLN A 24 20.07 -3.88 -18.41
CA GLN A 24 18.94 -3.13 -17.85
C GLN A 24 17.92 -4.11 -17.30
N THR A 25 17.64 -3.99 -16.01
CA THR A 25 16.64 -4.80 -15.29
C THR A 25 15.66 -3.87 -14.56
N THR A 26 14.74 -4.42 -13.78
CA THR A 26 13.75 -3.66 -13.00
C THR A 26 14.33 -2.74 -11.93
N SER A 27 15.57 -2.97 -11.49
CA SER A 27 16.21 -2.21 -10.41
C SER A 27 17.72 -2.01 -10.56
N THR A 28 18.30 -2.50 -11.66
CA THR A 28 19.74 -2.46 -11.91
C THR A 28 20.03 -2.02 -13.34
N ILE A 29 20.98 -1.09 -13.46
CA ILE A 29 21.57 -0.66 -14.74
C ILE A 29 23.07 -1.00 -14.69
N GLY A 30 23.57 -1.66 -15.73
CA GLY A 30 24.99 -1.89 -15.96
C GLY A 30 25.46 -1.04 -17.14
N LEU A 31 26.54 -0.29 -16.93
CA LEU A 31 27.19 0.54 -17.94
C LEU A 31 28.61 0.06 -18.16
N ARG A 32 29.08 0.14 -19.40
CA ARG A 32 30.47 -0.08 -19.82
C ARG A 32 30.91 1.10 -20.66
N TRP A 33 32.18 1.46 -20.65
CA TRP A 33 32.68 2.49 -21.55
C TRP A 33 34.04 2.11 -22.13
N ASP A 34 34.33 2.61 -23.32
CA ASP A 34 35.58 2.42 -24.04
C ASP A 34 36.11 3.76 -24.54
N PHE A 35 37.40 3.80 -24.85
CA PHE A 35 38.02 4.89 -25.61
C PHE A 35 38.44 4.38 -26.99
N SER A 36 38.26 5.19 -28.03
CA SER A 36 38.66 4.89 -29.41
C SER A 36 40.17 4.87 -29.58
N GLU A 37 40.88 5.62 -28.75
CA GLU A 37 42.34 5.61 -28.63
C GLU A 37 42.73 4.98 -27.29
N PRO A 38 43.78 4.15 -27.25
CA PRO A 38 44.32 3.65 -25.99
C PRO A 38 44.80 4.86 -25.19
N LEU A 39 44.14 5.07 -24.06
CA LEU A 39 44.60 5.94 -23.00
C LEU A 39 46.08 5.57 -22.69
N GLU A 40 47.03 6.51 -22.88
CA GLU A 40 48.47 6.40 -22.52
C GLU A 40 48.75 6.62 -21.02
N ALA A 41 49.32 5.62 -20.33
CA ALA A 41 49.53 5.60 -18.88
C ALA A 41 50.27 6.85 -18.33
N PRO A 42 50.09 7.22 -17.05
CA PRO A 42 49.31 6.56 -16.00
C PRO A 42 47.85 7.08 -15.92
N PHE A 43 46.88 6.21 -15.57
CA PHE A 43 45.48 6.61 -15.40
C PHE A 43 44.94 6.44 -14.02
N ASP A 44 43.94 7.28 -13.79
CA ASP A 44 43.44 7.66 -12.49
C ASP A 44 41.96 7.39 -12.35
N LEU A 45 41.53 7.57 -11.10
CA LEU A 45 40.21 7.27 -10.58
C LEU A 45 39.09 7.79 -11.49
N PHE A 46 38.20 6.91 -11.92
CA PHE A 46 36.96 7.34 -12.57
C PHE A 46 35.92 7.63 -11.49
N LYS A 47 35.19 8.74 -11.64
CA LYS A 47 34.13 9.11 -10.70
C LYS A 47 32.80 9.15 -11.44
N VAL A 48 31.87 8.31 -11.01
CA VAL A 48 30.47 8.37 -11.45
C VAL A 48 29.71 9.21 -10.44
N GLU A 49 29.24 10.38 -10.87
CA GLU A 49 28.48 11.31 -10.04
C GLU A 49 27.00 11.29 -10.42
N LYS A 50 26.14 11.41 -9.41
CA LYS A 50 24.70 11.49 -9.59
C LYS A 50 24.33 12.85 -10.17
N CYS A 51 23.70 12.88 -11.34
CA CYS A 51 23.13 14.11 -11.90
C CYS A 51 21.60 14.02 -11.82
N TYR A 52 21.03 14.61 -10.77
CA TYR A 52 19.61 14.95 -10.57
C TYR A 52 18.48 14.11 -11.22
N SER A 53 17.67 13.48 -10.36
CA SER A 53 16.21 13.29 -10.45
C SER A 53 15.80 12.31 -9.34
N CYS A 54 14.87 12.72 -8.47
CA CYS A 54 14.35 12.02 -7.30
C CYS A 54 15.23 11.92 -6.02
N LYS A 55 14.63 12.45 -4.94
CA LYS A 55 15.22 12.80 -3.64
C LYS A 55 15.44 11.62 -2.67
N ARG A 56 15.33 10.35 -3.07
CA ARG A 56 15.31 9.22 -2.09
C ARG A 56 15.98 7.91 -2.51
N ASN A 57 17.01 7.92 -3.34
CA ASN A 57 17.63 6.65 -3.77
C ASN A 57 18.90 6.38 -2.96
N GLN A 58 18.98 5.21 -2.33
CA GLN A 58 20.19 4.64 -1.74
C GLN A 58 20.96 3.88 -2.84
N TRP A 59 22.12 4.39 -3.23
CA TRP A 59 22.93 3.80 -4.29
C TRP A 59 24.05 2.98 -3.65
N GLN A 60 24.22 1.74 -4.11
CA GLN A 60 25.43 0.97 -3.82
C GLN A 60 26.12 0.70 -5.15
N MET A 61 27.34 1.23 -5.28
CA MET A 61 28.27 0.88 -6.35
C MET A 61 28.89 -0.47 -5.99
N VAL A 62 28.66 -1.51 -6.81
CA VAL A 62 28.91 -2.89 -6.35
C VAL A 62 30.21 -3.51 -6.86
N HIS A 63 30.88 -2.95 -7.86
CA HIS A 63 32.19 -3.50 -8.25
C HIS A 63 32.98 -2.55 -9.16
N TRP A 64 34.29 -2.52 -8.95
CA TRP A 64 35.28 -2.12 -9.95
C TRP A 64 35.82 -3.41 -10.59
N GLY A 65 35.33 -3.76 -11.78
CA GLY A 65 35.81 -4.96 -12.49
C GLY A 65 37.19 -4.76 -13.12
N LYS A 66 37.81 -5.84 -13.63
CA LYS A 66 39.04 -5.80 -14.45
C LYS A 66 38.86 -5.11 -15.82
N ALA A 67 37.65 -4.63 -16.13
CA ALA A 67 37.30 -3.90 -17.33
C ALA A 67 36.35 -2.74 -16.98
N TRP A 68 36.43 -1.66 -17.76
CA TRP A 68 35.74 -0.37 -17.66
C TRP A 68 34.20 -0.44 -17.52
N SER A 69 33.69 -0.92 -16.39
CA SER A 69 32.25 -1.16 -16.18
C SER A 69 31.79 -0.83 -14.76
N VAL A 70 30.58 -0.28 -14.65
CA VAL A 70 29.92 0.04 -13.38
C VAL A 70 28.51 -0.53 -13.38
N THR A 71 28.15 -1.18 -12.27
CA THR A 71 26.79 -1.63 -12.01
C THR A 71 26.16 -0.82 -10.90
N VAL A 72 25.02 -0.22 -11.21
CA VAL A 72 24.18 0.54 -10.29
C VAL A 72 22.98 -0.30 -9.89
N ARG A 73 22.76 -0.50 -8.59
CA ARG A 73 21.63 -1.26 -8.03
C ARG A 73 20.68 -0.37 -7.23
N ASN A 74 19.50 -0.91 -6.91
CA ASN A 74 18.44 -0.27 -6.10
C ASN A 74 17.82 0.98 -6.75
N LEU A 75 17.64 0.93 -8.06
CA LEU A 75 16.92 1.97 -8.81
C LEU A 75 15.41 1.76 -8.71
N GLU A 76 14.67 2.84 -8.47
CA GLU A 76 13.21 2.89 -8.53
C GLU A 76 12.72 2.96 -9.98
N GLN A 77 11.56 2.36 -10.24
CA GLN A 77 10.94 2.36 -11.57
C GLN A 77 10.25 3.69 -11.89
N ASN A 78 10.06 3.98 -13.19
CA ASN A 78 9.38 5.18 -13.69
C ASN A 78 10.04 6.51 -13.29
N LEU A 79 11.32 6.48 -12.90
CA LEU A 79 12.15 7.64 -12.76
C LEU A 79 13.05 7.78 -13.98
N CYS A 80 13.29 9.04 -14.36
CA CYS A 80 14.34 9.38 -15.29
C CYS A 80 15.66 9.41 -14.52
N TYR A 81 16.64 8.62 -14.96
CA TYR A 81 17.99 8.62 -14.42
C TYR A 81 18.95 9.30 -15.39
N SER A 82 19.73 10.25 -14.87
CA SER A 82 20.85 10.89 -15.57
C SER A 82 22.14 10.67 -14.78
N PHE A 83 23.24 10.48 -15.51
CA PHE A 83 24.53 10.09 -14.93
C PHE A 83 25.60 11.05 -15.44
N ARG A 84 26.53 11.46 -14.56
CA ARG A 84 27.75 12.14 -14.99
C ARG A 84 28.93 11.20 -14.76
N ILE A 85 29.75 11.00 -15.79
CA ILE A 85 30.98 10.19 -15.69
C ILE A 85 32.16 11.12 -15.92
N THR A 86 33.04 11.20 -14.92
CA THR A 86 34.23 12.06 -14.97
C THR A 86 35.48 11.19 -14.93
N ALA A 87 36.39 11.41 -15.89
CA ALA A 87 37.72 10.82 -15.87
C ALA A 87 38.68 11.80 -15.17
N LEU A 88 39.32 11.36 -14.09
CA LEU A 88 40.34 12.15 -13.39
C LEU A 88 41.73 11.77 -13.92
N LYS A 89 42.72 12.66 -13.72
CA LYS A 89 44.17 12.40 -13.76
C LYS A 89 44.72 12.63 -12.36
N GLN A 90 45.72 11.90 -11.93
CA GLN A 90 46.55 12.23 -10.79
C GLN A 90 47.67 13.08 -11.37
N ASN A 91 47.82 14.28 -10.83
CA ASN A 91 48.93 15.15 -11.16
C ASN A 91 50.20 14.51 -10.59
N GLU A 92 51.21 14.33 -11.45
CA GLU A 92 52.49 13.69 -11.09
C GLU A 92 53.28 14.48 -10.05
N GLU A 93 53.01 15.79 -9.91
CA GLU A 93 53.75 16.70 -9.03
C GLU A 93 53.16 16.82 -7.61
N ASP A 94 51.84 16.72 -7.45
CA ASP A 94 51.12 17.07 -6.20
C ASP A 94 50.23 15.94 -5.64
N GLU A 95 50.23 14.76 -6.28
CA GLU A 95 49.29 13.64 -6.01
C GLU A 95 47.79 14.02 -6.08
N SER A 96 47.46 15.25 -6.51
CA SER A 96 46.10 15.77 -6.58
C SER A 96 45.39 15.28 -7.84
N PHE A 97 44.10 14.95 -7.73
CA PHE A 97 43.32 14.50 -8.88
C PHE A 97 42.78 15.69 -9.69
N GLY A 98 43.39 15.98 -10.84
CA GLY A 98 42.89 16.90 -11.86
C GLY A 98 41.81 16.26 -12.73
N CYS A 99 40.87 17.05 -13.28
CA CYS A 99 39.84 16.53 -14.17
C CYS A 99 40.36 16.50 -15.63
N VAL A 100 40.60 15.33 -16.22
CA VAL A 100 41.14 15.21 -17.60
C VAL A 100 40.05 15.46 -18.63
N ARG A 101 38.90 14.81 -18.46
CA ARG A 101 37.77 14.89 -19.38
C ARG A 101 36.45 14.83 -18.63
N LYS A 102 35.58 15.80 -18.91
CA LYS A 102 34.17 15.80 -18.49
C LYS A 102 33.34 15.36 -19.69
N SER A 103 32.93 14.10 -19.72
CA SER A 103 31.86 13.69 -20.62
C SER A 103 30.54 13.81 -19.86
N GLU A 104 29.72 14.79 -20.23
CA GLU A 104 28.39 14.93 -19.68
C GLU A 104 27.42 14.05 -20.46
N ILE A 105 27.28 12.80 -20.02
CA ILE A 105 26.30 11.88 -20.62
C ILE A 105 24.89 12.24 -20.13
N PHE A 106 24.23 13.14 -20.83
CA PHE A 106 22.80 13.36 -20.66
C PHE A 106 22.01 12.29 -21.40
N LYS A 107 21.93 11.09 -20.83
CA LYS A 107 20.98 10.07 -21.30
C LYS A 107 20.00 9.71 -20.21
N SER A 108 18.74 10.04 -20.46
CA SER A 108 17.60 9.63 -19.64
C SER A 108 17.31 8.16 -19.85
N PHE A 109 17.39 7.39 -18.76
CA PHE A 109 16.91 6.01 -18.74
C PHE A 109 15.62 5.94 -17.95
N THR A 110 14.58 5.40 -18.58
CA THR A 110 13.41 4.88 -17.88
C THR A 110 13.59 3.38 -17.74
N LEU A 111 13.51 2.86 -16.52
CA LEU A 111 13.45 1.42 -16.32
C LEU A 111 12.14 0.88 -16.90
N PRO A 112 12.16 -0.28 -17.57
CA PRO A 112 10.95 -0.88 -18.11
C PRO A 112 9.94 -1.06 -16.98
N ASP A 113 8.69 -0.64 -17.25
CA ASP A 113 7.57 -0.73 -16.33
C ASP A 113 7.15 -2.20 -16.22
N VAL A 114 7.89 -2.97 -15.42
CA VAL A 114 7.38 -4.23 -14.91
C VAL A 114 6.34 -3.84 -13.86
N PRO A 115 5.10 -4.35 -13.93
CA PRO A 115 4.07 -3.99 -12.97
C PRO A 115 4.63 -4.09 -11.56
N SER A 116 4.84 -2.94 -10.92
CA SER A 116 5.13 -2.90 -9.50
C SER A 116 3.81 -2.77 -8.77
N THR A 117 3.78 -3.33 -7.57
CA THR A 117 2.63 -3.16 -6.68
C THR A 117 2.32 -1.68 -6.48
N MET A 118 3.34 -0.80 -6.48
CA MET A 118 3.18 0.66 -6.42
C MET A 118 2.55 1.26 -7.69
N ALA A 119 2.91 0.79 -8.89
CA ALA A 119 2.29 1.26 -10.13
C ALA A 119 0.79 0.93 -10.16
N ILE A 120 0.43 -0.31 -9.78
CA ILE A 120 -0.96 -0.74 -9.66
C ILE A 120 -1.67 0.08 -8.58
N PHE A 121 -1.06 0.28 -7.41
CA PHE A 121 -1.61 1.11 -6.33
C PHE A 121 -1.91 2.55 -6.79
N ARG A 122 -1.00 3.17 -7.56
CA ARG A 122 -1.22 4.52 -8.11
C ARG A 122 -2.35 4.54 -9.13
N ALA A 123 -2.47 3.51 -9.96
CA ALA A 123 -3.56 3.38 -10.93
C ALA A 123 -4.93 3.24 -10.22
N VAL A 124 -5.00 2.42 -9.16
CA VAL A 124 -6.18 2.28 -8.29
C VAL A 124 -6.51 3.60 -7.59
N LYS A 125 -5.52 4.27 -7.01
CA LYS A 125 -5.71 5.56 -6.33
C LYS A 125 -6.25 6.64 -7.28
N LYS A 126 -5.82 6.63 -8.54
CA LYS A 126 -6.28 7.54 -9.60
C LYS A 126 -7.54 7.05 -10.34
N SER A 127 -8.12 5.91 -9.95
CA SER A 127 -9.30 5.33 -10.61
C SER A 127 -9.12 5.11 -12.13
N GLN A 128 -8.02 4.47 -12.53
CA GLN A 128 -7.69 4.20 -13.94
C GLN A 128 -7.90 2.72 -14.32
N PRO A 129 -9.15 2.27 -14.61
CA PRO A 129 -9.49 0.85 -14.80
C PRO A 129 -8.72 0.21 -15.96
N ALA A 130 -8.55 0.91 -17.09
CA ALA A 130 -7.79 0.40 -18.24
C ALA A 130 -6.33 0.10 -17.89
N LEU A 131 -5.69 0.96 -17.08
CA LEU A 131 -4.31 0.77 -16.65
C LEU A 131 -4.20 -0.38 -15.63
N ILE A 132 -5.14 -0.46 -14.70
CA ILE A 132 -5.20 -1.57 -13.71
C ILE A 132 -5.32 -2.91 -14.44
N ARG A 133 -6.23 -3.01 -15.42
CA ARG A 133 -6.44 -4.23 -16.22
C ARG A 133 -5.16 -4.64 -16.95
N LYS A 134 -4.47 -3.69 -17.59
CA LYS A 134 -3.22 -3.96 -18.31
C LYS A 134 -2.09 -4.41 -17.37
N LEU A 135 -1.99 -3.82 -16.18
CA LEU A 135 -0.94 -4.17 -15.22
C LEU A 135 -1.18 -5.54 -14.57
N LEU A 136 -2.42 -5.82 -14.16
CA LEU A 136 -2.80 -7.10 -13.55
C LEU A 136 -2.87 -8.25 -14.56
N SER A 137 -3.10 -7.98 -15.85
CA SER A 137 -2.99 -9.02 -16.89
C SER A 137 -1.56 -9.52 -17.09
N ILE A 138 -0.55 -8.71 -16.75
CA ILE A 138 0.87 -9.10 -16.82
C ILE A 138 1.29 -9.79 -15.51
N LYS A 139 0.83 -9.30 -14.35
CA LYS A 139 1.16 -9.82 -13.02
C LYS A 139 -0.05 -9.90 -12.08
N PRO A 140 -0.90 -10.93 -12.22
CA PRO A 140 -2.08 -11.09 -11.37
C PRO A 140 -1.73 -11.38 -9.91
N GLU A 141 -0.55 -11.95 -9.63
CA GLU A 141 -0.09 -12.32 -8.29
C GLU A 141 0.04 -11.12 -7.33
N LEU A 142 0.12 -9.90 -7.86
CA LEU A 142 0.28 -8.68 -7.09
C LEU A 142 -1.03 -8.14 -6.50
N VAL A 143 -2.19 -8.65 -6.93
CA VAL A 143 -3.51 -8.09 -6.58
C VAL A 143 -3.76 -7.98 -5.07
N ASN A 144 -3.19 -8.91 -4.29
CA ASN A 144 -3.36 -9.01 -2.85
C ASN A 144 -2.19 -8.45 -2.03
N VAL A 145 -1.14 -7.93 -2.69
CA VAL A 145 0.04 -7.44 -1.99
C VAL A 145 -0.25 -6.02 -1.44
N PRO A 146 -0.16 -5.81 -0.11
CA PRO A 146 -0.43 -4.49 0.46
C PRO A 146 0.68 -3.48 0.11
N VAL A 147 0.28 -2.23 -0.12
CA VAL A 147 1.15 -1.09 -0.43
C VAL A 147 0.75 0.09 0.46
N ASN A 148 1.74 0.76 1.05
CA ASN A 148 1.51 1.87 2.00
C ASN A 148 0.55 1.49 3.16
N GLY A 149 0.56 0.23 3.58
CA GLY A 149 -0.31 -0.26 4.64
C GLY A 149 -1.75 -0.55 4.20
N GLU A 150 -2.05 -0.63 2.91
CA GLU A 150 -3.40 -0.89 2.40
C GLU A 150 -3.40 -1.86 1.22
N THR A 151 -4.50 -2.59 1.02
CA THR A 151 -4.70 -3.43 -0.17
C THR A 151 -5.33 -2.61 -1.30
N PHE A 152 -5.20 -3.08 -2.56
CA PHE A 152 -5.84 -2.40 -3.70
C PHE A 152 -7.36 -2.32 -3.52
N LEU A 153 -7.99 -3.41 -3.06
CA LEU A 153 -9.43 -3.44 -2.83
C LEU A 153 -9.86 -2.46 -1.74
N TYR A 154 -9.10 -2.36 -0.65
CA TYR A 154 -9.35 -1.38 0.41
C TYR A 154 -9.30 0.07 -0.11
N GLN A 155 -8.28 0.38 -0.91
CA GLN A 155 -8.16 1.70 -1.56
C GLN A 155 -9.30 1.96 -2.55
N ALA A 156 -9.77 0.96 -3.30
CA ALA A 156 -10.89 1.10 -4.23
C ALA A 156 -12.21 1.38 -3.48
N VAL A 157 -12.45 0.69 -2.36
CA VAL A 157 -13.59 0.96 -1.45
C VAL A 157 -13.51 2.37 -0.88
N ARG A 158 -12.33 2.82 -0.45
CA ARG A 158 -12.13 4.20 0.01
C ARG A 158 -12.46 5.24 -1.07
N ASN A 159 -12.13 4.93 -2.32
CA ASN A 159 -12.44 5.80 -3.46
C ASN A 159 -13.93 5.74 -3.88
N ASN A 160 -14.74 4.87 -3.27
CA ASN A 160 -16.14 4.64 -3.63
C ASN A 160 -16.32 4.31 -5.13
N ASN A 161 -15.38 3.55 -5.70
CA ASN A 161 -15.39 3.23 -7.13
C ASN A 161 -15.72 1.76 -7.37
N LEU A 162 -17.00 1.48 -7.66
CA LEU A 162 -17.47 0.12 -7.92
C LEU A 162 -16.82 -0.53 -9.14
N GLU A 163 -16.58 0.21 -10.22
CA GLU A 163 -15.93 -0.34 -11.42
C GLU A 163 -14.53 -0.89 -11.09
N VAL A 164 -13.78 -0.19 -10.25
CA VAL A 164 -12.45 -0.64 -9.82
C VAL A 164 -12.55 -1.79 -8.81
N ILE A 165 -13.59 -1.81 -7.96
CA ILE A 165 -13.86 -2.93 -7.06
C ILE A 165 -14.15 -4.21 -7.85
N ASP A 166 -15.09 -4.15 -8.80
CA ASP A 166 -15.44 -5.23 -9.72
C ASP A 166 -14.18 -5.76 -10.42
N LEU A 167 -13.40 -4.86 -11.02
CA LEU A 167 -12.16 -5.20 -11.70
C LEU A 167 -11.16 -5.94 -10.79
N LEU A 168 -10.96 -5.46 -9.56
CA LEU A 168 -10.01 -6.10 -8.63
C LEU A 168 -10.52 -7.48 -8.18
N LEU A 169 -11.82 -7.63 -7.98
CA LEU A 169 -12.45 -8.92 -7.64
C LEU A 169 -12.35 -9.92 -8.82
N GLU A 170 -12.52 -9.46 -10.07
CA GLU A 170 -12.27 -10.26 -11.28
C GLU A 170 -10.84 -10.83 -11.32
N PHE A 171 -9.86 -10.05 -10.86
CA PHE A 171 -8.46 -10.46 -10.78
C PHE A 171 -8.12 -11.26 -9.50
N GLY A 172 -9.10 -11.64 -8.69
CA GLY A 172 -8.89 -12.48 -7.50
C GLY A 172 -8.44 -11.71 -6.25
N ALA A 173 -8.81 -10.44 -6.12
CA ALA A 173 -8.65 -9.72 -4.87
C ALA A 173 -9.41 -10.43 -3.73
N ASN A 174 -8.72 -10.71 -2.63
CA ASN A 174 -9.31 -11.31 -1.45
C ASN A 174 -10.16 -10.27 -0.71
N VAL A 175 -11.48 -10.44 -0.78
CA VAL A 175 -12.48 -9.55 -0.16
C VAL A 175 -12.35 -9.45 1.36
N ASN A 176 -11.79 -10.47 2.01
CA ASN A 176 -11.58 -10.55 3.45
C ASN A 176 -10.18 -10.13 3.89
N LEU A 177 -9.32 -9.71 2.96
CA LEU A 177 -7.96 -9.30 3.28
C LEU A 177 -7.96 -7.96 4.03
N GLY A 178 -7.72 -8.04 5.33
CA GLY A 178 -7.58 -6.87 6.20
C GLY A 178 -6.29 -6.10 5.92
N VAL A 179 -6.32 -4.79 6.18
CA VAL A 179 -5.11 -3.97 6.09
C VAL A 179 -4.10 -4.34 7.19
N PRO A 180 -2.78 -4.29 6.93
CA PRO A 180 -1.76 -4.74 7.88
C PRO A 180 -1.76 -4.03 9.25
N SER A 181 -2.24 -2.79 9.33
CA SER A 181 -2.16 -1.97 10.55
C SER A 181 -3.09 -2.44 11.66
N ASN A 182 -4.29 -2.88 11.32
CA ASN A 182 -5.34 -3.22 12.29
C ASN A 182 -6.24 -4.38 11.85
N SER A 183 -5.92 -5.07 10.75
CA SER A 183 -6.75 -6.14 10.17
C SER A 183 -8.16 -5.67 9.77
N GLU A 184 -8.35 -4.37 9.53
CA GLU A 184 -9.61 -3.83 9.04
C GLU A 184 -9.86 -4.24 7.59
N THR A 185 -10.96 -4.95 7.36
CA THR A 185 -11.35 -5.44 6.03
C THR A 185 -12.02 -4.35 5.20
N PRO A 186 -12.08 -4.49 3.86
CA PRO A 186 -12.84 -3.58 2.99
C PRO A 186 -14.30 -3.41 3.42
N LEU A 187 -14.93 -4.45 3.98
CA LEU A 187 -16.31 -4.38 4.48
C LEU A 187 -16.45 -3.44 5.69
N HIS A 188 -15.49 -3.44 6.63
CA HIS A 188 -15.49 -2.51 7.75
C HIS A 188 -15.50 -1.06 7.28
N LEU A 189 -14.63 -0.73 6.31
CA LEU A 189 -14.57 0.61 5.74
C LEU A 189 -15.86 1.00 5.00
N ALA A 190 -16.44 0.08 4.22
CA ALA A 190 -17.70 0.33 3.52
C ALA A 190 -18.85 0.64 4.51
N ILE A 191 -18.92 -0.10 5.62
CA ILE A 191 -19.90 0.12 6.69
C ILE A 191 -19.64 1.43 7.42
N TYR A 192 -18.40 1.74 7.77
CA TYR A 192 -18.04 3.00 8.42
C TYR A 192 -18.41 4.22 7.57
N ASN A 193 -18.21 4.13 6.26
CA ASN A 193 -18.59 5.15 5.29
C ASN A 193 -20.09 5.16 4.96
N LYS A 194 -20.92 4.33 5.62
CA LYS A 194 -22.36 4.18 5.39
C LYS A 194 -22.73 3.82 3.96
N ASN A 195 -21.80 3.19 3.23
CA ASN A 195 -21.97 2.85 1.83
C ASN A 195 -22.56 1.45 1.67
N ILE A 196 -23.88 1.36 1.82
CA ILE A 196 -24.62 0.10 1.74
C ILE A 196 -24.50 -0.57 0.38
N LYS A 197 -24.34 0.22 -0.70
CA LYS A 197 -24.18 -0.33 -2.05
C LYS A 197 -22.87 -1.13 -2.15
N ILE A 198 -21.75 -0.56 -1.72
CA ILE A 198 -20.47 -1.27 -1.69
C ILE A 198 -20.50 -2.40 -0.67
N ALA A 199 -21.05 -2.18 0.53
CA ALA A 199 -21.10 -3.22 1.56
C ALA A 199 -21.87 -4.46 1.08
N ARG A 200 -23.02 -4.27 0.42
CA ARG A 200 -23.80 -5.35 -0.20
C ARG A 200 -22.97 -6.08 -1.26
N HIS A 201 -22.33 -5.33 -2.13
CA HIS A 201 -21.54 -5.88 -3.21
C HIS A 201 -20.35 -6.72 -2.71
N LEU A 202 -19.68 -6.29 -1.63
CA LEU A 202 -18.62 -7.07 -0.97
C LEU A 202 -19.18 -8.37 -0.35
N LEU A 203 -20.37 -8.32 0.27
CA LEU A 203 -21.03 -9.52 0.83
C LEU A 203 -21.41 -10.53 -0.27
N GLU A 204 -21.89 -10.06 -1.42
CA GLU A 204 -22.19 -10.90 -2.59
C GLU A 204 -20.93 -11.63 -3.10
N HIS A 205 -19.75 -11.04 -2.90
CA HIS A 205 -18.45 -11.63 -3.22
C HIS A 205 -17.80 -12.40 -2.06
N GLY A 206 -18.56 -12.71 -1.00
CA GLY A 206 -18.10 -13.57 0.10
C GLY A 206 -17.36 -12.84 1.23
N ALA A 207 -17.58 -11.53 1.39
CA ALA A 207 -17.09 -10.83 2.59
C ALA A 207 -17.75 -11.40 3.85
N ASP A 208 -16.95 -11.63 4.89
CA ASP A 208 -17.43 -12.09 6.18
C ASP A 208 -17.91 -10.90 7.02
N ILE A 209 -19.22 -10.80 7.20
CA ILE A 209 -19.90 -9.78 8.02
C ILE A 209 -19.47 -9.82 9.50
N ASN A 210 -18.96 -10.97 9.96
CA ASN A 210 -18.51 -11.20 11.33
C ASN A 210 -16.99 -11.21 11.48
N ALA A 211 -16.23 -10.92 10.42
CA ALA A 211 -14.79 -10.76 10.49
C ALA A 211 -14.44 -9.72 11.56
N GLY A 212 -13.55 -10.08 12.48
CA GLY A 212 -13.04 -9.17 13.49
C GLY A 212 -11.72 -8.54 13.04
N ASN A 213 -11.55 -7.25 13.29
CA ASN A 213 -10.25 -6.59 13.17
C ASN A 213 -9.32 -7.02 14.35
N CYS A 214 -8.12 -6.43 14.47
CA CYS A 214 -7.13 -6.82 15.49
C CYS A 214 -7.59 -6.59 16.94
N ILE A 215 -8.64 -5.78 17.14
CA ILE A 215 -9.29 -5.56 18.44
C ILE A 215 -10.66 -6.24 18.53
N GLY A 216 -10.97 -7.18 17.64
CA GLY A 216 -12.21 -7.95 17.65
C GLY A 216 -13.46 -7.15 17.26
N MET A 217 -13.32 -5.91 16.76
CA MET A 217 -14.45 -5.16 16.23
C MET A 217 -14.86 -5.75 14.89
N THR A 218 -16.16 -6.01 14.76
CA THR A 218 -16.81 -6.51 13.54
C THR A 218 -17.55 -5.40 12.81
N ALA A 219 -18.07 -5.67 11.61
CA ALA A 219 -18.96 -4.74 10.89
C ALA A 219 -20.10 -4.20 11.75
N GLY A 220 -20.64 -5.01 12.68
CA GLY A 220 -21.66 -4.58 13.64
C GLY A 220 -21.16 -3.47 14.57
N HIS A 221 -19.92 -3.56 15.07
CA HIS A 221 -19.34 -2.54 15.95
C HIS A 221 -19.12 -1.23 15.20
N TYR A 222 -18.63 -1.30 13.97
CA TYR A 222 -18.49 -0.12 13.11
C TYR A 222 -19.84 0.52 12.80
N ALA A 223 -20.89 -0.27 12.54
CA ALA A 223 -22.24 0.28 12.34
C ALA A 223 -22.75 1.07 13.55
N ILE A 224 -22.45 0.63 14.78
CA ILE A 224 -22.74 1.39 16.01
C ILE A 224 -21.96 2.71 16.03
N ASP A 225 -20.67 2.69 15.68
CA ASP A 225 -19.83 3.90 15.65
C ASP A 225 -20.33 4.94 14.63
N THR A 226 -21.00 4.49 13.56
CA THR A 226 -21.59 5.43 12.59
C THR A 226 -22.87 6.14 13.10
N ASN A 227 -23.45 5.64 14.20
CA ASN A 227 -24.74 6.06 14.76
C ASN A 227 -25.88 6.12 13.72
N ASP A 228 -25.86 5.22 12.72
CA ASP A 228 -26.89 5.13 11.68
C ASP A 228 -27.68 3.82 11.81
N LEU A 229 -28.98 3.95 12.12
CA LEU A 229 -29.87 2.80 12.26
C LEU A 229 -30.01 2.02 10.94
N HIS A 230 -29.93 2.69 9.79
CA HIS A 230 -30.07 2.01 8.49
C HIS A 230 -28.90 1.07 8.24
N THR A 231 -27.67 1.53 8.49
CA THR A 231 -26.44 0.72 8.41
C THR A 231 -26.45 -0.42 9.41
N LEU A 232 -26.88 -0.19 10.65
CA LEU A 232 -27.01 -1.26 11.64
C LEU A 232 -28.04 -2.32 11.22
N LYS A 233 -29.22 -1.89 10.74
CA LYS A 233 -30.25 -2.79 10.20
C LYS A 233 -29.68 -3.64 9.09
N PHE A 234 -28.99 -3.04 8.13
CA PHE A 234 -28.33 -3.74 7.04
C PHE A 234 -27.36 -4.81 7.55
N VAL A 235 -26.44 -4.48 8.45
CA VAL A 235 -25.46 -5.45 8.98
C VAL A 235 -26.17 -6.62 9.66
N LEU A 236 -27.15 -6.34 10.52
CA LEU A 236 -27.83 -7.37 11.27
C LEU A 236 -28.84 -8.18 10.43
N THR A 237 -29.33 -7.69 9.29
CA THR A 237 -30.15 -8.50 8.37
C THR A 237 -29.29 -9.44 7.51
N HIS A 238 -28.01 -9.13 7.31
CA HIS A 238 -27.08 -9.96 6.54
C HIS A 238 -26.24 -10.89 7.44
N GLY A 239 -26.72 -11.22 8.64
CA GLY A 239 -26.07 -12.20 9.52
C GLY A 239 -25.03 -11.64 10.48
N GLY A 240 -24.93 -10.31 10.63
CA GLY A 240 -24.11 -9.69 11.66
C GLY A 240 -24.54 -10.10 13.07
N SER A 241 -23.60 -10.58 13.87
CA SER A 241 -23.83 -11.04 15.24
C SER A 241 -23.96 -9.85 16.21
N THR A 242 -25.00 -9.88 17.03
CA THR A 242 -25.18 -8.92 18.14
C THR A 242 -24.34 -9.26 19.37
N GLU A 243 -23.80 -10.48 19.41
CA GLU A 243 -23.08 -11.06 20.56
C GLU A 243 -21.57 -11.11 20.36
N SER A 244 -21.06 -10.67 19.19
CA SER A 244 -19.63 -10.52 18.95
C SER A 244 -19.04 -9.57 19.98
N ARG A 245 -17.83 -9.89 20.44
CA ARG A 245 -17.13 -9.17 21.49
C ARG A 245 -15.84 -8.57 20.98
N ASP A 246 -15.66 -7.28 21.21
CA ASP A 246 -14.38 -6.61 20.97
C ASP A 246 -13.34 -6.94 22.06
N ARG A 247 -12.17 -6.29 21.99
CA ARG A 247 -11.06 -6.45 22.93
C ARG A 247 -11.45 -6.09 24.37
N CYS A 248 -12.46 -5.26 24.58
CA CYS A 248 -12.98 -4.91 25.91
C CYS A 248 -14.05 -5.91 26.40
N SER A 249 -14.33 -6.95 25.61
CA SER A 249 -15.48 -7.85 25.79
C SER A 249 -16.83 -7.15 25.66
N TRP A 250 -16.85 -6.00 24.96
CA TRP A 250 -18.07 -5.26 24.72
C TRP A 250 -18.80 -5.86 23.52
N THR A 251 -20.11 -6.07 23.68
CA THR A 251 -21.01 -6.39 22.57
C THR A 251 -21.59 -5.12 21.97
N LEU A 252 -22.38 -5.24 20.90
CA LEU A 252 -22.97 -4.09 20.22
C LEU A 252 -23.80 -3.19 21.16
N ILE A 253 -24.62 -3.79 22.04
CA ILE A 253 -25.42 -3.01 23.00
C ILE A 253 -24.53 -2.28 24.01
N PHE A 254 -23.42 -2.90 24.42
CA PHE A 254 -22.49 -2.29 25.37
C PHE A 254 -21.83 -1.06 24.75
N ARG A 255 -21.30 -1.21 23.53
CA ARG A 255 -20.68 -0.12 22.78
C ARG A 255 -21.69 0.97 22.46
N ALA A 256 -22.91 0.63 22.10
CA ALA A 256 -23.98 1.58 21.79
C ALA A 256 -24.32 2.48 22.99
N ILE A 257 -24.32 1.93 24.21
CA ILE A 257 -24.53 2.70 25.44
C ILE A 257 -23.31 3.55 25.74
N TYR A 258 -22.11 3.00 25.68
CA TYR A 258 -20.86 3.73 25.95
C TYR A 258 -20.66 4.92 24.99
N MET A 259 -20.98 4.74 23.71
CA MET A 259 -20.86 5.77 22.69
C MET A 259 -22.04 6.75 22.68
N HIS A 260 -23.00 6.63 23.60
CA HIS A 260 -24.21 7.47 23.66
C HIS A 260 -24.98 7.53 22.33
N THR A 261 -25.13 6.37 21.68
CA THR A 261 -25.84 6.28 20.39
C THR A 261 -27.33 6.60 20.53
N SER A 262 -28.00 6.81 19.38
CA SER A 262 -29.42 7.13 19.33
C SER A 262 -30.29 6.10 20.06
N MET A 263 -31.35 6.58 20.71
CA MET A 263 -32.32 5.72 21.40
C MET A 263 -32.98 4.70 20.47
N GLU A 264 -33.07 4.99 19.18
CA GLU A 264 -33.62 4.07 18.17
C GLU A 264 -32.71 2.85 17.97
N ILE A 265 -31.39 3.05 17.90
CA ILE A 265 -30.41 1.96 17.83
C ILE A 265 -30.49 1.08 19.09
N ILE A 266 -30.55 1.70 20.27
CA ILE A 266 -30.68 0.97 21.54
C ILE A 266 -31.95 0.13 21.57
N LYS A 267 -33.11 0.72 21.23
CA LYS A 267 -34.40 -0.01 21.16
C LYS A 267 -34.31 -1.18 20.18
N TYR A 268 -33.75 -0.94 18.99
CA TYR A 268 -33.62 -1.94 17.95
C TYR A 268 -32.75 -3.14 18.39
N LEU A 269 -31.63 -2.88 19.06
CA LEU A 269 -30.79 -3.94 19.64
C LEU A 269 -31.53 -4.71 20.74
N LEU A 270 -32.28 -4.03 21.61
CA LEU A 270 -33.05 -4.70 22.68
C LEU A 270 -34.17 -5.60 22.15
N GLU A 271 -34.76 -5.26 21.01
CA GLU A 271 -35.74 -6.10 20.30
C GLU A 271 -35.11 -7.40 19.76
N ARG A 272 -33.83 -7.38 19.39
CA ARG A 272 -33.09 -8.51 18.81
C ARG A 272 -32.62 -9.58 19.82
N LYS A 273 -33.21 -9.61 21.03
CA LYS A 273 -32.89 -10.58 22.12
C LYS A 273 -31.40 -10.62 22.53
N CYS A 274 -30.70 -9.48 22.43
CA CYS A 274 -29.31 -9.37 22.90
C CYS A 274 -29.16 -9.75 24.38
N ARG A 275 -28.04 -10.38 24.74
CA ARG A 275 -27.77 -10.72 26.14
C ARG A 275 -27.34 -9.47 26.92
N LEU A 276 -28.09 -9.16 27.97
CA LEU A 276 -27.85 -7.99 28.83
C LEU A 276 -27.11 -8.33 30.13
N LYS A 277 -27.17 -9.60 30.58
CA LYS A 277 -26.46 -10.09 31.76
C LYS A 277 -25.03 -10.55 31.42
N ILE A 278 -24.35 -9.77 30.58
CA ILE A 278 -22.95 -9.97 30.21
C ILE A 278 -22.09 -9.00 31.00
N ARG A 279 -20.84 -9.38 31.25
CA ARG A 279 -19.87 -8.54 31.94
C ARG A 279 -18.69 -8.30 31.04
N ASP A 280 -18.17 -7.08 31.07
CA ASP A 280 -16.91 -6.73 30.42
C ASP A 280 -15.70 -7.16 31.27
N LYS A 281 -14.50 -6.76 30.83
CA LYS A 281 -13.25 -7.00 31.56
C LYS A 281 -13.21 -6.39 32.97
N ASN A 282 -13.96 -5.31 33.19
CA ASN A 282 -14.07 -4.64 34.50
C ASN A 282 -15.22 -5.20 35.36
N ARG A 283 -15.85 -6.31 34.93
CA ARG A 283 -17.01 -6.94 35.57
C ARG A 283 -18.27 -6.07 35.55
N LEU A 284 -18.32 -5.03 34.73
CA LEU A 284 -19.47 -4.13 34.60
C LEU A 284 -20.45 -4.65 33.55
N MET A 285 -21.74 -4.47 33.79
CA MET A 285 -22.81 -4.79 32.85
C MET A 285 -23.18 -3.57 31.99
N PRO A 286 -23.85 -3.76 30.84
CA PRO A 286 -24.44 -2.65 30.06
C PRO A 286 -25.29 -1.68 30.91
N LEU A 287 -26.04 -2.21 31.89
CA LEU A 287 -26.83 -1.40 32.81
C LEU A 287 -25.97 -0.51 33.71
N ASP A 288 -24.80 -0.98 34.12
CA ASP A 288 -23.89 -0.22 34.99
C ASP A 288 -23.29 0.96 34.24
N TYR A 289 -22.94 0.77 32.96
CA TYR A 289 -22.52 1.88 32.10
C TYR A 289 -23.62 2.92 31.89
N ALA A 290 -24.86 2.48 31.65
CA ALA A 290 -25.99 3.40 31.53
C ALA A 290 -26.19 4.23 32.80
N ARG A 291 -25.92 3.65 33.99
CA ARG A 291 -25.96 4.36 35.29
C ARG A 291 -24.79 5.32 35.47
N LEU A 292 -23.57 4.89 35.17
CA LEU A 292 -22.37 5.71 35.29
C LEU A 292 -22.40 6.94 34.37
N THR A 293 -23.11 6.84 33.26
CA THR A 293 -23.26 7.90 32.26
C THR A 293 -24.60 8.64 32.35
N ASP A 294 -25.39 8.39 33.40
CA ASP A 294 -26.70 9.01 33.70
C ASP A 294 -27.72 8.97 32.54
N GLN A 295 -27.74 7.86 31.79
CA GLN A 295 -28.66 7.67 30.66
C GLN A 295 -30.03 7.15 31.10
N GLN A 296 -30.83 7.99 31.75
CA GLN A 296 -32.09 7.56 32.38
C GLN A 296 -33.08 6.87 31.42
N GLY A 297 -33.15 7.31 30.16
CA GLY A 297 -33.94 6.66 29.12
C GLY A 297 -33.50 5.21 28.85
N VAL A 298 -32.20 4.98 28.73
CA VAL A 298 -31.60 3.65 28.51
C VAL A 298 -31.74 2.77 29.74
N ILE A 299 -31.51 3.32 30.94
CA ILE A 299 -31.69 2.61 32.22
C ILE A 299 -33.11 2.05 32.31
N ASN A 300 -34.12 2.87 32.03
CA ASN A 300 -35.52 2.46 32.08
C ASN A 300 -35.83 1.35 31.07
N LEU A 301 -35.27 1.41 29.86
CA LEU A 301 -35.45 0.36 28.84
C LEU A 301 -34.81 -0.96 29.27
N ILE A 302 -33.56 -0.93 29.77
CA ILE A 302 -32.84 -2.13 30.20
C ILE A 302 -33.52 -2.77 31.42
N LYS A 303 -33.93 -1.96 32.41
CA LYS A 303 -34.69 -2.41 33.60
C LYS A 303 -35.98 -3.13 33.19
N ARG A 304 -36.80 -2.51 32.34
CA ARG A 304 -38.02 -3.12 31.78
C ARG A 304 -37.72 -4.47 31.11
N ARG A 305 -36.63 -4.58 30.35
CA ARG A 305 -36.26 -5.82 29.65
C ARG A 305 -35.75 -6.91 30.59
N LEU A 306 -35.07 -6.52 31.67
CA LEU A 306 -34.54 -7.41 32.71
C LEU A 306 -35.58 -7.78 33.78
N LYS A 307 -36.74 -7.12 33.79
CA LYS A 307 -37.80 -7.25 34.80
C LYS A 307 -37.30 -6.93 36.22
N ILE A 308 -36.53 -5.85 36.35
CA ILE A 308 -35.99 -5.30 37.60
C ILE A 308 -36.26 -3.79 37.69
#